data_AF-A0A2P9CHB1-F1
#
_entry.id   AF-A0A2P9CHB1-F1
#
_cell.length_a   1.000
_cell.length_b   1.000
_cell.length_c   1.000
_cell.angle_alpha   90.00
_cell.angle_beta   90.00
_cell.angle_gamma   90.00
#
_symmetry.space_group_name_H-M   'P 1'
#
loop_
_entity.id
_entity.type
_entity.pdbx_description
1 polymer ?
#
loop_
_entity_poly.entity_id
_entity_poly.type
_entity_poly.pdbx_seq_one_letter_code
_entity_poly.pdbx_strand_id
1 'polypeptide(L)'
;MEKKFEKKELLDVLSSLKECPPTKDLGNIWTHTVRVAKEGLGDIKKDLKESIKNYLDNDYSDTTSCIKKKLVYASIWEENIARFNRTVEREQEKYTNDFFNLIKDESTLDDIRKFIYSFLEFFKILKEELYQDHQKELFLKIEKASEGEN
;
A
#
# COMPACT_ATOMS: atom_id res chain seq x y z
N MET A 1 -14.42 2.45 12.93
CA MET A 1 -15.32 3.55 12.51
C MET A 1 -14.56 4.80 12.09
N GLU A 2 -13.36 5.05 12.63
CA GLU A 2 -12.53 6.23 12.35
C GLU A 2 -12.06 6.38 10.88
N LYS A 3 -11.65 5.30 10.20
CA LYS A 3 -11.13 5.36 8.81
C LYS A 3 -12.10 6.02 7.79
N LYS A 4 -13.41 5.73 7.90
CA LYS A 4 -14.42 6.35 7.02
C LYS A 4 -14.59 7.86 7.28
N PHE A 5 -14.22 8.31 8.48
CA PHE A 5 -14.32 9.71 8.87
C PHE A 5 -13.20 10.53 8.21
N GLU A 6 -11.97 10.01 8.14
CA GLU A 6 -10.84 10.71 7.51
C GLU A 6 -11.05 10.96 6.02
N LYS A 7 -11.49 9.94 5.26
CA LYS A 7 -11.81 10.12 3.84
C LYS A 7 -12.93 11.15 3.64
N LYS A 8 -13.99 11.09 4.45
CA LYS A 8 -15.10 12.02 4.35
C LYS A 8 -14.66 13.45 4.68
N GLU A 9 -13.88 13.62 5.74
CA GLU A 9 -13.32 14.91 6.14
C GLU A 9 -12.46 15.52 5.03
N LEU A 10 -11.59 14.74 4.39
CA LEU A 10 -10.81 15.20 3.24
C LEU A 10 -11.72 15.69 2.08
N LEU A 11 -12.75 14.93 1.75
CA LEU A 11 -13.70 15.28 0.68
C LEU A 11 -14.52 16.54 1.02
N ASP A 12 -14.93 16.67 2.27
CA ASP A 12 -15.65 17.85 2.77
C ASP A 12 -14.75 19.08 2.73
N VAL A 13 -13.47 18.97 3.13
CA VAL A 13 -12.47 20.05 2.99
C VAL A 13 -12.32 20.43 1.53
N LEU A 14 -12.05 19.47 0.64
CA LEU A 14 -11.86 19.73 -0.78
C LEU A 14 -13.07 20.41 -1.43
N SER A 15 -14.29 20.02 -1.08
CA SER A 15 -15.53 20.61 -1.61
C SER A 15 -15.82 22.00 -1.06
N SER A 16 -15.39 22.30 0.17
CA SER A 16 -15.60 23.60 0.83
C SER A 16 -14.68 24.73 0.33
N LEU A 17 -13.54 24.39 -0.29
CA LEU A 17 -12.59 25.37 -0.83
C LEU A 17 -13.26 26.23 -1.92
N LYS A 18 -13.26 27.55 -1.75
CA LYS A 18 -13.77 28.49 -2.76
C LYS A 18 -12.65 29.13 -3.59
N GLU A 19 -11.48 29.26 -2.99
CA GLU A 19 -10.27 29.86 -3.57
C GLU A 19 -9.09 28.91 -3.35
N CYS A 20 -8.02 29.11 -4.12
CA CYS A 20 -6.81 28.30 -3.98
C CYS A 20 -6.13 28.64 -2.64
N PRO A 21 -5.98 27.68 -1.71
CA PRO A 21 -5.39 27.95 -0.41
C PRO A 21 -3.86 28.16 -0.54
N PRO A 22 -3.21 28.79 0.45
CA PRO A 22 -1.76 28.94 0.47
C PRO A 22 -1.01 27.62 0.36
N THR A 23 0.21 27.64 -0.19
CA THR A 23 1.07 26.46 -0.39
C THR A 23 1.24 25.61 0.87
N LYS A 24 1.30 26.23 2.05
CA LYS A 24 1.38 25.52 3.34
C LYS A 24 0.13 24.68 3.60
N ASP A 25 -1.04 25.22 3.33
CA ASP A 25 -2.31 24.52 3.53
C ASP A 25 -2.52 23.43 2.48
N LEU A 26 -2.04 23.64 1.25
CA LEU A 26 -1.96 22.60 0.22
C LEU A 26 -1.07 21.42 0.66
N GLY A 27 0.06 21.69 1.32
CA GLY A 27 0.90 20.65 1.91
C GLY A 27 0.18 19.84 3.01
N ASN A 28 -0.65 20.50 3.82
CA ASN A 28 -1.46 19.82 4.83
C ASN A 28 -2.55 18.94 4.19
N ILE A 29 -3.23 19.45 3.16
CA ILE A 29 -4.22 18.70 2.38
C ILE A 29 -3.57 17.48 1.73
N TRP A 30 -2.38 17.63 1.15
CA TRP A 30 -1.64 16.52 0.56
C TRP A 30 -1.26 15.46 1.59
N THR A 31 -0.74 15.87 2.75
CA THR A 31 -0.40 14.96 3.84
C THR A 31 -1.62 14.15 4.29
N HIS A 32 -2.78 14.79 4.41
CA HIS A 32 -4.04 14.10 4.72
C HIS A 32 -4.45 13.16 3.59
N THR A 33 -4.32 13.58 2.32
CA THR A 33 -4.60 12.77 1.15
C THR A 33 -3.78 11.48 1.13
N VAL A 34 -2.46 11.58 1.38
CA VAL A 34 -1.56 10.42 1.46
C VAL A 34 -1.97 9.48 2.59
N ARG A 35 -2.35 10.02 3.76
CA ARG A 35 -2.86 9.21 4.88
C ARG A 35 -4.09 8.40 4.47
N VAL A 36 -5.09 9.06 3.89
CA VAL A 36 -6.33 8.43 3.40
C VAL A 36 -6.05 7.38 2.33
N ALA A 37 -5.16 7.66 1.38
CA ALA A 37 -4.81 6.72 0.31
C ALA A 37 -4.21 5.42 0.85
N LYS A 38 -3.34 5.53 1.86
CA LYS A 38 -2.64 4.41 2.50
C LYS A 38 -3.50 3.60 3.47
N GLU A 39 -4.71 4.06 3.79
CA GLU A 39 -5.65 3.27 4.58
C GLU A 39 -5.94 1.92 3.91
N GLY A 40 -6.06 0.88 4.73
CA GLY A 40 -6.31 -0.49 4.27
C GLY A 40 -5.06 -1.27 3.86
N LEU A 41 -3.90 -0.63 3.63
CA LEU A 41 -2.65 -1.35 3.34
C LEU A 41 -2.24 -2.29 4.47
N GLY A 42 -2.48 -1.91 5.73
CA GLY A 42 -2.22 -2.78 6.88
C GLY A 42 -3.10 -4.03 6.89
N ASP A 43 -4.38 -3.87 6.53
CA ASP A 43 -5.35 -4.96 6.45
C ASP A 43 -4.96 -5.94 5.32
N ILE A 44 -4.61 -5.41 4.14
CA ILE A 44 -4.08 -6.20 3.00
C ILE A 44 -2.87 -7.04 3.41
N LYS A 45 -1.88 -6.42 4.08
CA LYS A 45 -0.67 -7.13 4.54
C LYS A 45 -1.00 -8.23 5.56
N LYS A 46 -1.97 -7.97 6.43
CA LYS A 46 -2.46 -8.97 7.40
C LYS A 46 -3.12 -10.15 6.67
N ASP A 47 -3.99 -9.88 5.71
CA ASP A 47 -4.70 -10.90 4.93
C ASP A 47 -3.72 -11.75 4.10
N LEU A 48 -2.71 -11.12 3.49
CA LEU A 48 -1.62 -11.82 2.81
C LEU A 48 -0.86 -12.75 3.75
N LYS A 49 -0.49 -12.28 4.94
CA LYS A 49 0.21 -13.11 5.95
C LYS A 49 -0.67 -14.28 6.40
N GLU A 50 -1.96 -14.03 6.61
CA GLU A 50 -2.92 -15.04 7.03
C GLU A 50 -3.10 -16.12 5.97
N SER A 51 -3.08 -15.76 4.68
CA SER A 51 -3.19 -16.72 3.57
C SER A 51 -2.07 -17.77 3.52
N ILE A 52 -0.90 -17.46 4.09
CA ILE A 52 0.26 -18.36 4.16
C ILE A 52 0.54 -18.85 5.59
N LYS A 53 -0.35 -18.55 6.55
CA LYS A 53 -0.13 -18.82 7.98
C LYS A 53 0.23 -20.27 8.24
N ASN A 54 -0.44 -21.22 7.59
CA ASN A 54 -0.14 -22.64 7.77
C ASN A 54 1.33 -22.94 7.44
N TYR A 55 1.89 -22.38 6.36
CA TYR A 55 3.31 -22.57 6.03
C TYR A 55 4.26 -21.94 7.06
N LEU A 56 3.89 -20.82 7.67
CA LEU A 56 4.70 -20.11 8.67
C LEU A 56 4.63 -20.75 10.08
N ASP A 57 3.44 -21.20 10.46
CA ASP A 57 3.11 -21.69 11.81
C ASP A 57 3.16 -23.21 11.92
N ASN A 58 3.31 -23.95 10.80
CA ASN A 58 3.25 -25.41 10.80
C ASN A 58 4.07 -26.01 11.95
N ASP A 59 3.36 -26.78 12.78
CA ASP A 59 3.82 -27.54 13.94
C ASP A 59 4.60 -28.78 13.49
N TYR A 60 5.62 -28.55 12.68
CA TYR A 60 6.53 -29.59 12.28
C TYR A 60 7.33 -30.05 13.51
N SER A 61 7.57 -31.35 13.64
CA SER A 61 8.57 -31.90 14.57
C SER A 61 9.87 -31.10 14.51
N ASP A 62 10.56 -30.91 15.64
CA ASP A 62 11.86 -30.17 15.79
C ASP A 62 13.05 -30.81 15.05
N THR A 63 12.82 -31.45 13.90
CA THR A 63 13.86 -31.95 13.03
C THR A 63 14.51 -30.79 12.27
N THR A 64 15.79 -30.96 11.94
CA THR A 64 16.56 -29.96 11.19
C THR A 64 15.96 -29.62 9.81
N SER A 65 15.27 -30.57 9.15
CA SER A 65 14.60 -30.34 7.86
C SER A 65 13.43 -29.35 8.02
N CYS A 66 12.60 -29.57 9.03
CA CYS A 66 11.46 -28.74 9.35
C CYS A 66 11.84 -27.29 9.69
N ILE A 67 12.94 -27.11 10.46
CA ILE A 67 13.48 -25.79 10.79
C ILE A 67 13.93 -25.05 9.53
N LYS A 68 14.66 -25.72 8.62
CA LYS A 68 15.10 -25.13 7.35
C LYS A 68 13.91 -24.68 6.49
N LYS A 69 12.86 -25.49 6.42
CA LYS A 69 11.64 -25.19 5.66
C LYS A 69 10.93 -23.95 6.19
N LYS A 70 10.82 -23.81 7.51
CA LYS A 70 10.27 -22.61 8.16
C LYS A 70 11.07 -21.35 7.83
N LEU A 71 12.40 -21.45 7.81
CA LEU A 71 13.28 -20.32 7.43
C LEU A 71 13.09 -19.92 5.96
N VAL A 72 12.91 -20.88 5.06
CA VAL A 72 12.63 -20.60 3.63
C VAL A 72 11.30 -19.87 3.47
N TYR A 73 10.23 -20.33 4.12
CA TYR A 73 8.93 -19.65 4.04
C TYR A 73 8.94 -18.27 4.68
N ALA A 74 9.64 -18.09 5.80
CA ALA A 74 9.85 -16.78 6.40
C ALA A 74 10.61 -15.84 5.43
N SER A 75 11.65 -16.34 4.75
CA SER A 75 12.39 -15.55 3.76
C SER A 75 11.52 -15.16 2.56
N ILE A 76 10.66 -16.06 2.08
CA ILE A 76 9.72 -15.77 0.98
C ILE A 76 8.75 -14.65 1.39
N TRP A 77 8.20 -14.74 2.61
CA TRP A 77 7.32 -13.71 3.16
C TRP A 77 8.03 -12.35 3.27
N GLU A 78 9.22 -12.30 3.87
CA GLU A 78 9.98 -11.05 4.07
C GLU A 78 10.36 -10.40 2.73
N GLU A 79 10.75 -11.19 1.72
CA GLU A 79 11.04 -10.65 0.40
C GLU A 79 9.79 -10.07 -0.28
N ASN A 80 8.66 -10.80 -0.21
CA ASN A 80 7.41 -10.38 -0.82
C ASN A 80 6.87 -9.10 -0.17
N ILE A 81 6.89 -9.00 1.16
CA ILE A 81 6.41 -7.80 1.88
C ILE A 81 7.34 -6.61 1.68
N ALA A 82 8.66 -6.83 1.55
CA ALA A 82 9.61 -5.78 1.21
C ALA A 82 9.34 -5.22 -0.19
N ARG A 83 9.06 -6.08 -1.18
CA ARG A 83 8.66 -5.65 -2.54
C ARG A 83 7.35 -4.86 -2.52
N PHE A 84 6.36 -5.32 -1.74
CA PHE A 84 5.08 -4.63 -1.58
C PHE A 84 5.29 -3.20 -1.07
N ASN A 85 6.03 -3.04 0.04
CA ASN A 85 6.27 -1.73 0.65
C ASN A 85 7.06 -0.82 -0.31
N ARG A 86 8.08 -1.34 -1.00
CA ARG A 86 8.86 -0.56 -1.98
C ARG A 86 7.99 -0.03 -3.12
N THR A 87 7.06 -0.82 -3.65
CA THR A 87 6.14 -0.35 -4.70
C THR A 87 5.25 0.77 -4.18
N VAL A 88 4.64 0.60 -3.00
CA VAL A 88 3.82 1.65 -2.37
C VAL A 88 4.61 2.95 -2.18
N GLU A 89 5.82 2.86 -1.62
CA GLU A 89 6.68 4.01 -1.35
C GLU A 89 7.08 4.74 -2.63
N ARG A 90 7.49 4.00 -3.67
CA ARG A 90 7.87 4.56 -4.97
C ARG A 90 6.73 5.35 -5.61
N GLU A 91 5.54 4.76 -5.67
CA GLU A 91 4.40 5.43 -6.30
C GLU A 91 3.94 6.64 -5.46
N GLN A 92 3.93 6.53 -4.13
CA GLN A 92 3.62 7.66 -3.24
C GLN A 92 4.62 8.82 -3.43
N GLU A 93 5.92 8.52 -3.51
CA GLU A 93 6.97 9.52 -3.68
C GLU A 93 6.84 10.24 -5.02
N LYS A 94 6.62 9.48 -6.10
CA LYS A 94 6.39 10.04 -7.44
C LYS A 94 5.23 11.05 -7.44
N TYR A 95 4.06 10.65 -6.95
CA TYR A 95 2.90 11.54 -6.89
C TYR A 95 3.11 12.72 -5.92
N THR A 96 3.88 12.54 -4.85
CA THR A 96 4.22 13.63 -3.93
C THR A 96 5.07 14.68 -4.64
N ASN A 97 6.06 14.26 -5.41
CA ASN A 97 6.88 15.17 -6.20
C ASN A 97 6.05 15.89 -7.28
N ASP A 98 5.19 15.15 -7.97
CA ASP A 98 4.28 15.70 -8.98
C ASP A 98 3.32 16.73 -8.37
N PHE A 99 2.79 16.48 -7.18
CA PHE A 99 1.95 17.44 -6.44
C PHE A 99 2.71 18.72 -6.09
N PHE A 100 3.94 18.60 -5.57
CA PHE A 100 4.73 19.77 -5.20
C PHE A 100 5.20 20.58 -6.41
N ASN A 101 5.34 19.95 -7.58
CA ASN A 101 5.58 20.67 -8.83
C ASN A 101 4.31 21.39 -9.30
N LEU A 102 3.16 20.71 -9.26
CA LEU A 102 1.86 21.28 -9.61
C LEU A 102 1.61 22.59 -8.84
N ILE A 103 1.78 22.61 -7.52
CA ILE A 103 1.48 23.80 -6.70
C ILE A 103 2.51 24.93 -6.84
N LYS A 104 3.68 24.69 -7.45
CA LYS A 104 4.68 25.73 -7.75
C LYS A 104 4.35 26.49 -9.04
N ASP A 105 3.73 25.81 -10.00
CA ASP A 105 3.44 26.37 -11.33
C ASP A 105 2.14 27.21 -11.37
N GLU A 106 1.75 27.85 -10.25
CA GLU A 106 0.52 28.64 -10.11
C GLU A 106 -0.77 27.90 -10.54
N SER A 107 -0.86 26.61 -10.20
CA SER A 107 -2.03 25.77 -10.54
C SER A 107 -3.35 26.29 -9.96
N THR A 108 -4.43 26.04 -10.70
CA THR A 108 -5.78 26.38 -10.25
C THR A 108 -6.26 25.44 -9.15
N LEU A 109 -7.26 25.87 -8.38
CA LEU A 109 -7.94 25.00 -7.41
C LEU A 109 -8.53 23.73 -8.07
N ASP A 110 -8.98 23.84 -9.34
CA ASP A 110 -9.52 22.71 -10.08
C ASP A 110 -8.44 21.67 -10.40
N ASP A 111 -7.26 22.12 -10.84
CA ASP A 111 -6.12 21.25 -11.12
C ASP A 111 -5.70 20.46 -9.87
N ILE A 112 -5.63 21.14 -8.72
CA ILE A 112 -5.29 20.54 -7.44
C ILE A 112 -6.32 19.50 -7.02
N ARG A 113 -7.62 19.81 -7.13
CA ARG A 113 -8.70 18.86 -6.83
C ARG A 113 -8.63 17.65 -7.74
N LYS A 114 -8.51 17.86 -9.04
CA LYS A 114 -8.42 16.80 -10.05
C LYS A 114 -7.24 15.89 -9.78
N PHE A 115 -6.08 16.46 -9.43
CA PHE A 115 -4.90 15.70 -9.05
C PHE A 115 -5.13 14.83 -7.82
N ILE A 116 -5.69 15.40 -6.74
CA ILE A 116 -5.99 14.65 -5.51
C ILE A 116 -6.97 13.50 -5.77
N TYR A 117 -8.05 13.74 -6.53
CA TYR A 117 -8.99 12.68 -6.89
C TYR A 117 -8.33 11.58 -7.72
N SER A 118 -7.49 11.95 -8.70
CA SER A 118 -6.76 10.99 -9.52
C SER A 118 -5.81 10.13 -8.68
N PHE A 119 -5.11 10.72 -7.73
CA PHE A 119 -4.23 9.99 -6.80
C PHE A 119 -5.01 9.01 -5.92
N LEU A 120 -6.16 9.43 -5.37
CA LEU A 120 -7.00 8.56 -4.54
C LEU A 120 -7.54 7.35 -5.32
N GLU A 121 -7.97 7.54 -6.57
CA GLU A 121 -8.43 6.44 -7.42
C GLU A 121 -7.27 5.52 -7.83
N PHE A 122 -6.12 6.10 -8.18
CA PHE A 122 -4.91 5.33 -8.47
C PHE A 122 -4.53 4.43 -7.28
N PHE A 123 -4.48 4.97 -6.06
CA PHE A 123 -4.13 4.17 -4.88
C PHE A 123 -5.17 3.10 -4.53
N LYS A 124 -6.43 3.31 -4.88
CA LYS A 124 -7.47 2.28 -4.76
C LYS A 124 -7.20 1.11 -5.70
N ILE A 125 -6.90 1.38 -6.97
CA ILE A 125 -6.55 0.36 -7.97
C ILE A 125 -5.24 -0.35 -7.59
N LEU A 126 -4.20 0.42 -7.25
CA LEU A 126 -2.89 -0.10 -6.84
C LEU A 126 -3.01 -1.10 -5.68
N LYS A 127 -3.89 -0.85 -4.71
CA LYS A 127 -4.13 -1.76 -3.59
C LYS A 127 -4.68 -3.11 -4.03
N GLU A 128 -5.63 -3.11 -4.98
CA GLU A 128 -6.22 -4.33 -5.52
C GLU A 128 -5.19 -5.14 -6.32
N GLU A 129 -4.42 -4.46 -7.18
CA GLU A 129 -3.33 -5.06 -7.96
C GLU A 129 -2.25 -5.66 -7.04
N LEU A 130 -1.79 -4.89 -6.06
CA LEU A 130 -0.78 -5.35 -5.10
C LEU A 130 -1.25 -6.58 -4.32
N TYR A 131 -2.52 -6.63 -3.90
CA TYR A 131 -3.03 -7.81 -3.22
C TYR A 131 -2.98 -9.05 -4.12
N GLN A 132 -3.49 -8.94 -5.34
CA GLN A 132 -3.55 -10.07 -6.28
C GLN A 132 -2.15 -10.56 -6.68
N ASP A 133 -1.25 -9.65 -7.05
CA ASP A 133 0.08 -9.97 -7.52
C ASP A 133 0.93 -10.59 -6.41
N HIS A 134 0.91 -9.99 -5.22
CA HIS A 134 1.70 -10.50 -4.10
C HIS A 134 1.16 -11.83 -3.57
N GLN A 135 -0.16 -12.01 -3.53
CA GLN A 135 -0.76 -13.29 -3.16
C GLN A 135 -0.35 -14.40 -4.14
N LYS A 136 -0.44 -14.14 -5.44
CA LYS A 136 -0.03 -15.08 -6.48
C LYS A 136 1.46 -15.42 -6.40
N GLU A 137 2.31 -14.41 -6.21
CA GLU A 137 3.76 -14.62 -6.05
C GLU A 137 4.08 -15.48 -4.83
N LEU A 138 3.43 -15.22 -3.69
CA LEU A 138 3.62 -16.00 -2.46
C LEU A 138 3.31 -17.47 -2.69
N PHE A 139 2.14 -17.80 -3.24
CA PHE A 139 1.76 -19.19 -3.48
C PHE A 139 2.71 -19.90 -4.45
N LEU A 140 3.09 -19.25 -5.55
CA LEU A 140 4.03 -19.82 -6.51
C LEU A 140 5.42 -20.09 -5.90
N LYS A 141 5.92 -19.19 -5.05
CA LYS A 141 7.22 -19.40 -4.39
C LYS A 141 7.16 -20.50 -3.33
N ILE A 142 6.06 -20.58 -2.59
CA ILE A 142 5.82 -21.63 -1.57
C ILE A 142 5.70 -23.01 -2.22
N GLU A 143 4.94 -23.12 -3.31
CA GLU A 143 4.76 -24.37 -4.06
C GLU A 143 6.10 -24.90 -4.58
N LYS A 144 6.89 -24.06 -5.27
CA LYS A 144 8.24 -24.43 -5.72
C LYS A 144 9.17 -24.85 -4.59
N ALA A 145 9.10 -24.16 -3.45
CA ALA A 145 9.89 -24.51 -2.27
C ALA A 145 9.42 -25.83 -1.63
N SER A 146 8.19 -26.27 -1.89
CA SER A 146 7.66 -27.56 -1.43
C SER A 146 7.93 -28.72 -2.39
N GLU A 147 8.09 -28.46 -3.69
CA GLU A 147 8.33 -29.47 -4.73
C GLU A 147 9.78 -29.88 -4.90
N GLY A 148 10.75 -29.05 -4.50
CA GLY A 148 12.20 -29.32 -4.63
C GLY A 148 12.75 -30.48 -3.79
N GLU A 149 11.89 -31.36 -3.26
CA GLU A 149 12.24 -32.51 -2.40
C GLU A 149 11.68 -33.86 -2.88
N ASN A 150 11.11 -33.97 -4.09
CA ASN A 150 10.76 -35.26 -4.69
C ASN A 150 11.90 -35.84 -5.56
#